data_AF-A0A502CNM7-F1
#
_entry.id   AF-A0A502CNM7-F1
#
_cell.length_a   1.000
_cell.length_b   1.000
_cell.length_c   1.000
_cell.angle_alpha   90.00
_cell.angle_beta   90.00
_cell.angle_gamma   90.00
#
_symmetry.space_group_name_H-M   'P 1'
#
loop_
_entity.id
_entity.type
_entity.pdbx_description
1 polymer ?
#
loop_
_entity_poly.entity_id
_entity_poly.type
_entity_poly.pdbx_seq_one_letter_code
_entity_poly.pdbx_strand_id
1 'polypeptide(L)'
;MAKGADKQAPAVEADAAVDGIAELSYEQARDELISVVAQLEGGQLGLEESMRLWHRGEALAAHCSTWLDGAEAALSQGEADDAG
;
A
#
# COMPACT_ATOMS: atom_id res chain seq x y z
N MET A 1 -31.14 31.50 -1.64
CA MET A 1 -30.81 30.33 -0.80
C MET A 1 -30.32 29.24 -1.75
N ALA A 2 -29.01 29.17 -2.01
CA ALA A 2 -28.47 28.25 -3.01
C ALA A 2 -28.50 26.80 -2.48
N LYS A 3 -28.96 25.91 -3.35
CA LYS A 3 -29.12 24.46 -3.25
C LYS A 3 -27.89 23.79 -2.63
N GLY A 4 -28.13 22.87 -1.68
CA GLY A 4 -27.12 21.99 -1.12
C GLY A 4 -26.38 21.24 -2.24
N ALA A 5 -25.06 21.41 -2.25
CA ALA A 5 -24.16 20.49 -2.90
C ALA A 5 -23.83 19.43 -1.86
N ASP A 6 -24.40 18.24 -2.01
CA ASP A 6 -23.81 17.02 -1.47
C ASP A 6 -22.39 16.92 -2.01
N LYS A 7 -21.43 17.41 -1.22
CA LYS A 7 -20.00 17.30 -1.49
C LYS A 7 -19.59 15.91 -1.08
N GLN A 8 -19.97 14.91 -1.87
CA GLN A 8 -19.44 13.57 -1.77
C GLN A 8 -17.91 13.69 -1.85
N ALA A 9 -17.22 13.31 -0.78
CA ALA A 9 -15.76 13.11 -0.81
C ALA A 9 -15.44 11.93 -1.73
N PRO A 10 -14.30 11.93 -2.46
CA PRO A 10 -14.04 10.98 -3.54
C PRO A 10 -13.61 9.62 -2.98
N ALA A 11 -14.55 8.82 -2.50
CA ALA A 11 -14.29 7.41 -2.18
C ALA A 11 -13.82 6.59 -3.40
N VAL A 12 -14.10 7.09 -4.61
CA VAL A 12 -13.66 6.50 -5.89
C VAL A 12 -12.16 6.68 -6.18
N GLU A 13 -11.46 7.62 -5.54
CA GLU A 13 -10.03 7.85 -5.80
C GLU A 13 -9.10 7.01 -4.94
N ALA A 14 -9.56 6.58 -3.75
CA ALA A 14 -8.79 5.69 -2.88
C ALA A 14 -8.72 4.25 -3.44
N ASP A 15 -9.78 3.80 -4.13
CA ASP A 15 -9.86 2.46 -4.74
C ASP A 15 -8.91 2.35 -5.95
N ALA A 16 -8.90 3.36 -6.82
CA ALA A 16 -7.98 3.43 -7.96
C ALA A 16 -6.49 3.52 -7.54
N ALA A 17 -6.20 4.01 -6.32
CA ALA A 17 -4.83 4.09 -5.82
C ALA A 17 -4.24 2.72 -5.47
N VAL A 18 -5.07 1.70 -5.24
CA VAL A 18 -4.66 0.36 -4.79
C VAL A 18 -4.74 -0.73 -5.87
N ASP A 19 -5.24 -0.38 -7.06
CA ASP A 19 -5.33 -1.28 -8.20
C ASP A 19 -3.97 -1.90 -8.58
N GLY A 20 -3.98 -3.21 -8.86
CA GLY A 20 -2.84 -3.98 -9.35
C GLY A 20 -1.81 -4.38 -8.29
N ILE A 21 -1.91 -3.91 -7.04
CA ILE A 21 -0.92 -4.22 -5.99
C ILE A 21 -0.86 -5.73 -5.68
N ALA A 22 -2.01 -6.41 -5.67
CA ALA A 22 -2.09 -7.83 -5.37
C ALA A 22 -1.33 -8.72 -6.37
N GLU A 23 -1.05 -8.21 -7.58
CA GLU A 23 -0.35 -8.92 -8.64
C GLU A 23 1.17 -8.69 -8.60
N LEU A 24 1.64 -7.76 -7.76
CA LEU A 24 3.06 -7.44 -7.64
C LEU A 24 3.81 -8.52 -6.86
N SER A 25 5.03 -8.82 -7.30
CA SER A 25 6.00 -9.52 -6.47
C SER A 25 6.41 -8.66 -5.27
N TYR A 26 6.99 -9.29 -4.24
CA TYR A 26 7.53 -8.56 -3.08
C TYR A 26 8.53 -7.47 -3.49
N GLU A 27 9.47 -7.79 -4.39
CA GLU A 27 10.50 -6.84 -4.83
C GLU A 27 9.90 -5.66 -5.59
N GLN A 28 8.91 -5.92 -6.46
CA GLN A 28 8.20 -4.86 -7.19
C GLN A 28 7.44 -3.95 -6.23
N ALA A 29 6.70 -4.52 -5.28
CA ALA A 29 5.95 -3.75 -4.30
C ALA A 29 6.86 -2.92 -3.38
N ARG A 30 8.00 -3.49 -2.94
CA ARG A 30 9.01 -2.80 -2.14
C ARG A 30 9.63 -1.62 -2.90
N ASP A 31 10.05 -1.85 -4.15
CA ASP A 31 10.69 -0.82 -4.96
C ASP A 31 9.72 0.33 -5.27
N GLU A 32 8.45 0.01 -5.51
CA GLU A 32 7.41 1.02 -5.65
C GLU A 32 7.15 1.79 -4.36
N LEU A 33 7.09 1.10 -3.20
CA LEU A 33 6.93 1.73 -1.89
C LEU A 33 8.05 2.74 -1.61
N ILE A 34 9.30 2.38 -1.91
CA ILE A 34 10.45 3.28 -1.79
C ILE A 34 10.25 4.53 -2.67
N SER A 35 9.77 4.36 -3.91
CA SER A 35 9.49 5.48 -4.81
C SER A 35 8.37 6.39 -4.28
N VAL A 36 7.30 5.81 -3.72
CA VAL A 36 6.19 6.56 -3.11
C VAL A 36 6.67 7.38 -1.92
N VAL A 37 7.45 6.78 -1.01
CA VAL A 37 8.02 7.46 0.15
C VAL A 37 8.92 8.62 -0.28
N ALA A 38 9.82 8.38 -1.24
CA ALA A 38 10.72 9.42 -1.75
C ALA A 38 9.96 10.62 -2.34
N GLN A 39 8.84 10.38 -3.04
CA GLN A 39 7.99 11.44 -3.58
C GLN A 39 7.27 12.25 -2.50
N LEU A 40 6.76 11.57 -1.46
CA LEU A 40 6.11 12.21 -0.32
C LEU A 40 7.11 13.08 0.47
N GLU A 41 8.31 12.57 0.71
CA GLU A 41 9.38 13.29 1.43
C GLU A 41 9.89 14.52 0.66
N GLY A 42 9.77 14.52 -0.67
CA GLY A 42 10.14 15.67 -1.51
C GLY A 42 9.31 16.93 -1.22
N GLY A 43 8.10 16.80 -0.68
CA GLY A 43 7.29 17.93 -0.19
C GLY A 43 6.79 18.91 -1.27
N GLN A 44 6.91 18.56 -2.55
CA GLN A 44 6.52 19.41 -3.69
C GLN A 44 5.10 19.13 -4.21
N LEU A 45 4.41 18.14 -3.63
CA LEU A 45 3.11 17.66 -4.09
C LEU A 45 1.95 18.44 -3.46
N GLY A 46 0.89 18.63 -4.23
CA GLY A 46 -0.38 19.14 -3.71
C GLY A 46 -1.08 18.11 -2.81
N LEU A 47 -2.01 18.57 -1.98
CA LEU A 47 -2.70 17.73 -0.98
C LEU A 47 -3.34 16.48 -1.60
N GLU A 48 -4.05 16.61 -2.71
CA GLU A 48 -4.76 15.51 -3.38
C GLU A 48 -3.79 14.42 -3.84
N GLU A 49 -2.69 14.80 -4.48
CA GLU A 49 -1.67 13.86 -4.93
C GLU A 49 -0.92 13.22 -3.74
N SER A 50 -0.62 14.00 -2.69
CA SER A 50 -0.05 13.47 -1.45
C SER A 50 -0.97 12.44 -0.78
N MET A 51 -2.29 12.65 -0.79
CA MET A 51 -3.25 11.68 -0.26
C MET A 51 -3.29 10.41 -1.11
N ARG A 52 -3.27 10.53 -2.44
CA ARG A 52 -3.25 9.38 -3.35
C ARG A 52 -1.99 8.52 -3.15
N LEU A 53 -0.82 9.16 -3.07
CA LEU A 53 0.44 8.48 -2.79
C LEU A 53 0.45 7.84 -1.40
N TRP A 54 -0.11 8.51 -0.38
CA TRP A 54 -0.22 7.93 0.96
C TRP A 54 -1.05 6.64 0.95
N HIS A 55 -2.25 6.66 0.37
CA HIS A 55 -3.09 5.46 0.26
C HIS A 55 -2.41 4.32 -0.48
N ARG A 56 -1.71 4.62 -1.58
CA ARG A 56 -0.95 3.63 -2.32
C ARG A 56 0.22 3.07 -1.51
N GLY A 57 0.94 3.94 -0.77
CA GLY A 57 2.02 3.54 0.12
C GLY A 57 1.56 2.59 1.23
N GLU A 58 0.44 2.90 1.88
CA GLU A 58 -0.15 2.02 2.92
C GLU A 58 -0.51 0.64 2.35
N ALA A 59 -1.10 0.59 1.16
CA ALA A 59 -1.46 -0.67 0.52
C ALA A 59 -0.23 -1.49 0.09
N LEU A 60 0.81 -0.85 -0.44
CA LEU A 60 2.09 -1.50 -0.77
C LEU A 60 2.77 -2.06 0.49
N ALA A 61 2.76 -1.31 1.59
CA ALA A 61 3.33 -1.74 2.87
C ALA A 61 2.58 -2.96 3.42
N ALA A 62 1.24 -2.95 3.39
CA ALA A 62 0.41 -4.07 3.82
C ALA A 62 0.68 -5.34 2.97
N HIS A 63 0.82 -5.18 1.65
CA HIS A 63 1.18 -6.29 0.77
C HIS A 63 2.56 -6.86 1.13
N CYS A 64 3.57 -6.00 1.29
CA CYS A 64 4.92 -6.43 1.69
C CYS A 64 4.92 -7.18 3.04
N SER A 65 4.15 -6.69 4.02
CA SER A 65 4.01 -7.38 5.31
C SER A 65 3.45 -8.79 5.12
N THR A 66 2.38 -8.93 4.33
CA THR A 66 1.73 -10.24 4.08
C THR A 66 2.73 -11.27 3.51
N TRP A 67 3.62 -10.85 2.60
CA TRP A 67 4.66 -11.72 2.06
C TRP A 67 5.68 -12.16 3.13
N LEU A 68 6.12 -11.23 3.97
CA LEU A 68 7.11 -11.51 5.02
C LEU A 68 6.52 -12.40 6.12
N ASP A 69 5.27 -12.13 6.54
CA ASP A 69 4.55 -12.93 7.51
C ASP A 69 4.39 -14.39 7.02
N GLY A 70 4.08 -14.57 5.73
CA GLY A 70 3.99 -15.89 5.10
C GLY A 70 5.34 -16.62 5.05
N ALA A 71 6.43 -15.90 4.75
CA ALA A 71 7.77 -16.46 4.74
C ALA A 71 8.21 -16.89 6.15
N GLU A 72 7.95 -16.08 7.18
CA GLU A 72 8.24 -16.41 8.58
C GLU A 72 7.47 -17.65 9.04
N ALA A 73 6.17 -17.72 8.73
CA ALA A 73 5.35 -18.87 9.07
C ALA A 73 5.86 -20.18 8.44
N ALA A 74 6.34 -20.14 7.19
CA ALA A 74 6.91 -21.29 6.51
C ALA A 74 8.21 -21.78 7.19
N LEU A 75 9.06 -20.86 7.66
CA LEU A 75 10.27 -21.19 8.40
C LEU A 75 9.93 -21.85 9.74
N SER A 76 9.01 -21.26 10.50
CA SER A 76 8.60 -21.81 11.81
C SER A 76 7.98 -23.20 11.71
N GLN A 77 7.28 -23.52 10.61
CA GLN A 77 6.76 -24.87 10.36
C GLN A 77 7.88 -25.87 10.09
N GLY A 78 8.85 -25.52 9.23
CA GLY A 78 9.99 -26.39 8.94
C GLY A 78 10.85 -26.69 10.18
N GLU A 79 11.07 -25.69 11.05
CA GLU A 79 11.78 -25.88 12.31
C GLU A 79 11.05 -26.81 13.29
N ALA A 80 9.72 -26.82 13.27
CA ALA A 80 8.92 -27.72 14.10
C ALA A 80 8.94 -29.17 13.58
N ASP A 81 8.97 -29.35 12.26
CA ASP A 81 9.03 -30.67 11.62
C ASP A 81 10.40 -31.36 11.79
N ASP A 82 11.51 -30.61 11.77
CA ASP A 82 12.87 -31.13 11.99
C ASP A 82 13.15 -31.52 13.47
N ALA A 83 12.31 -31.07 14.41
CA ALA A 83 12.48 -31.33 15.85
C ALA A 83 11.73 -32.58 16.36
N GLY A 84 10.98 -33.28 15.51
CA GLY A 84 10.19 -34.49 15.82
C GLY A 84 10.89 -35.79 15.45
#